data_AF-K6TWT3-F1
#
_entry.id   AF-K6TWT3-F1
#
_cell.length_a   1.000
_cell.length_b   1.000
_cell.length_c   1.000
_cell.angle_alpha   90.00
_cell.angle_beta   90.00
_cell.angle_gamma   90.00
#
_symmetry.space_group_name_H-M   'P 1'
#
loop_
_entity.id
_entity.type
_entity.pdbx_description
1 polymer ?
#
loop_
_entity_poly.entity_id
_entity_poly.type
_entity_poly.pdbx_seq_one_letter_code
_entity_poly.pdbx_strand_id
1 'polypeptide(L)'
;MDKKLFYLKLIHTIIWAFYVFIFCYILYAGIYNKIDLYLWIAIGFEIIEVVILIIYKGKCPLTILGYKYIDNPEIGFDIFLPRWLAKYNQLIYGSGLIIVILIIIYRMTKIR
;
A
#
# COMPACT_ATOMS: atom_id res chain seq x y z
N MET A 1 17.50 -19.49 -4.38
CA MET A 1 16.85 -18.52 -3.47
C MET A 1 16.45 -19.28 -2.22
N ASP A 2 16.86 -18.81 -1.04
CA ASP A 2 16.47 -19.46 0.22
C ASP A 2 14.95 -19.53 0.34
N LYS A 3 14.44 -20.69 0.78
CA LYS A 3 12.99 -20.93 0.92
C LYS A 3 12.33 -19.83 1.78
N LYS A 4 13.02 -19.37 2.83
CA LYS A 4 12.55 -18.29 3.72
C LYS A 4 12.35 -16.97 2.98
N LEU A 5 13.30 -16.57 2.13
CA LEU A 5 13.19 -15.35 1.34
C LEU A 5 12.09 -15.44 0.27
N PHE A 6 11.91 -16.63 -0.33
CA PHE A 6 10.82 -16.86 -1.28
C PHE A 6 9.45 -16.62 -0.63
N TYR A 7 9.19 -17.22 0.54
CA TYR A 7 7.94 -17.02 1.26
C TYR A 7 7.75 -15.57 1.71
N LEU A 8 8.81 -14.90 2.15
CA LEU A 8 8.77 -13.49 2.50
C LEU A 8 8.32 -12.63 1.30
N LYS A 9 8.96 -12.82 0.14
CA LYS A 9 8.58 -12.13 -1.11
C LYS A 9 7.14 -12.40 -1.51
N LEU A 10 6.71 -13.66 -1.40
CA LEU A 10 5.37 -14.08 -1.78
C LEU A 10 4.32 -13.39 -0.90
N ILE A 11 4.49 -13.45 0.43
CA ILE A 11 3.59 -12.81 1.39
C ILE A 11 3.57 -11.30 1.19
N HIS A 12 4.75 -10.67 1.03
CA HIS A 12 4.81 -9.23 0.80
C HIS A 12 4.06 -8.84 -0.50
N THR A 13 4.23 -9.61 -1.57
CA THR A 13 3.53 -9.35 -2.83
C THR A 13 2.01 -9.49 -2.69
N ILE A 14 1.54 -10.49 -1.93
CA ILE A 14 0.10 -10.68 -1.67
C ILE A 14 -0.47 -9.50 -0.87
N ILE A 15 0.21 -9.09 0.21
CA ILE A 15 -0.20 -7.94 1.03
C ILE A 15 -0.21 -6.67 0.18
N TRP A 16 0.83 -6.45 -0.61
CA TRP A 16 0.91 -5.31 -1.52
C TRP A 16 -0.24 -5.30 -2.54
N ALA A 17 -0.55 -6.44 -3.16
CA ALA A 17 -1.64 -6.55 -4.13
C ALA A 17 -3.01 -6.30 -3.49
N PHE A 18 -3.21 -6.75 -2.24
CA PHE A 18 -4.41 -6.49 -1.47
C PHE A 18 -4.60 -4.98 -1.22
N TYR A 19 -3.56 -4.28 -0.76
CA TYR A 19 -3.61 -2.84 -0.54
C TYR A 19 -3.80 -2.05 -1.83
N VAL A 20 -3.14 -2.44 -2.92
CA VAL A 20 -3.39 -1.84 -4.25
C VAL A 20 -4.85 -2.02 -4.69
N PHE A 21 -5.44 -3.18 -4.43
CA PHE A 21 -6.85 -3.43 -4.75
C PHE A 21 -7.78 -2.54 -3.92
N ILE A 22 -7.53 -2.40 -2.61
CA ILE A 22 -8.27 -1.48 -1.73
C ILE A 22 -8.16 -0.05 -2.23
N PHE A 23 -6.94 0.41 -2.55
CA PHE A 23 -6.68 1.73 -3.09
C PHE A 23 -7.50 2.00 -4.37
N CYS A 24 -7.50 1.05 -5.32
CA CYS A 24 -8.32 1.14 -6.52
C CYS A 24 -9.83 1.17 -6.22
N TYR A 25 -10.29 0.40 -5.23
CA TYR A 25 -11.68 0.42 -4.80
C TYR A 25 -12.09 1.76 -4.20
N ILE A 26 -11.24 2.38 -3.37
CA ILE A 26 -11.51 3.70 -2.79
C ILE A 26 -11.61 4.76 -3.90
N LEU A 27 -10.71 4.74 -4.88
CA LEU A 27 -10.79 5.60 -6.07
C LEU A 27 -12.12 5.42 -6.81
N TYR A 28 -12.51 4.17 -7.07
CA TYR A 28 -13.80 3.85 -7.69
C TYR A 28 -14.96 4.41 -6.86
N ALA A 29 -15.02 4.12 -5.57
CA ALA A 29 -16.09 4.60 -4.70
C ALA A 29 -16.19 6.13 -4.65
N GLY A 30 -15.05 6.83 -4.59
CA GLY A 30 -14.99 8.29 -4.64
C GLY A 30 -15.44 8.89 -5.97
N ILE A 31 -15.08 8.27 -7.10
CA ILE A 31 -15.50 8.71 -8.44
C ILE A 31 -17.01 8.50 -8.64
N TYR A 32 -17.55 7.35 -8.25
CA TYR A 32 -18.97 7.00 -8.44
C TYR A 32 -19.88 7.48 -7.30
N ASN A 33 -19.34 8.26 -6.36
CA ASN A 33 -20.07 8.80 -5.20
C ASN A 33 -20.75 7.72 -4.34
N LYS A 34 -20.12 6.54 -4.24
CA LYS A 34 -20.57 5.45 -3.37
C LYS A 34 -19.93 5.60 -1.99
N ILE A 35 -20.46 6.52 -1.19
CA ILE A 35 -20.05 6.71 0.20
C ILE A 35 -20.87 5.77 1.08
N ASP A 36 -20.46 4.50 1.10
CA ASP A 36 -21.08 3.44 1.90
C ASP A 36 -20.15 2.98 3.04
N LEU A 37 -20.63 2.02 3.84
CA LEU A 37 -19.83 1.43 4.92
C LEU A 37 -18.54 0.77 4.40
N TYR A 38 -18.59 0.19 3.19
CA TYR A 38 -17.44 -0.49 2.59
C TYR A 38 -16.31 0.48 2.25
N LEU A 39 -16.63 1.71 1.78
CA LEU A 39 -15.65 2.77 1.60
C LEU A 39 -14.93 3.11 2.91
N TRP A 40 -15.68 3.27 4.01
CA TRP A 40 -15.08 3.59 5.31
C TRP A 40 -14.22 2.45 5.85
N ILE A 41 -14.62 1.20 5.65
CA ILE A 41 -13.80 0.02 5.98
C ILE A 41 -12.50 0.02 5.16
N ALA A 42 -12.59 0.28 3.86
CA ALA A 42 -11.44 0.35 2.96
C ALA A 42 -10.45 1.46 3.39
N ILE A 43 -10.95 2.65 3.72
CA ILE A 43 -10.14 3.74 4.28
C ILE A 43 -9.49 3.32 5.62
N GLY A 44 -10.21 2.58 6.46
CA GLY A 44 -9.66 2.04 7.71
C GLY A 44 -8.43 1.16 7.48
N PHE A 45 -8.46 0.27 6.48
CA PHE A 45 -7.31 -0.55 6.11
C PHE A 45 -6.11 0.30 5.65
N GLU A 46 -6.35 1.31 4.81
CA GLU A 46 -5.30 2.25 4.37
C GLU A 46 -4.63 2.97 5.53
N ILE A 47 -5.44 3.47 6.48
CA ILE A 47 -4.92 4.16 7.67
C ILE A 47 -4.03 3.23 8.50
N ILE A 48 -4.43 1.96 8.67
CA ILE A 48 -3.63 0.96 9.39
C ILE A 48 -2.26 0.80 8.72
N GLU A 49 -2.23 0.65 7.40
CA GLU A 49 -0.96 0.51 6.66
C GLU A 49 -0.08 1.75 6.79
N VAL A 50 -0.67 2.94 6.65
CA VAL A 50 0.05 4.21 6.82
C VAL A 50 0.65 4.32 8.22
N VAL A 51 -0.10 3.94 9.27
CA VAL A 51 0.39 3.93 10.65
C VAL A 51 1.55 2.95 10.81
N ILE A 52 1.43 1.73 10.26
CA ILE A 52 2.51 0.74 10.26
C ILE A 52 3.75 1.33 9.59
N LEU A 53 3.61 1.89 8.38
CA LEU A 53 4.73 2.51 7.67
C LEU A 53 5.37 3.64 8.47
N ILE A 54 4.60 4.51 9.14
CA ILE A 54 5.14 5.57 10.00
C ILE A 54 5.97 4.98 11.15
N ILE A 55 5.45 3.97 11.85
CA ILE A 55 6.16 3.30 12.96
C ILE A 55 7.50 2.71 12.48
N TYR A 56 7.52 2.13 11.28
CA TYR A 56 8.70 1.50 10.69
C TYR A 56 9.49 2.42 9.74
N LYS A 57 9.38 3.76 9.90
CA LYS A 57 10.15 4.79 9.16
C LYS A 57 10.02 4.69 7.63
N GLY A 58 8.81 4.42 7.16
CA GLY A 58 8.47 4.29 5.75
C GLY A 58 8.81 2.93 5.13
N LYS A 59 9.20 1.93 5.93
CA LYS A 59 9.48 0.57 5.45
C LYS A 59 8.42 -0.40 5.95
N CYS A 60 8.04 -1.36 5.11
CA CYS A 60 7.19 -2.45 5.56
C CYS A 60 7.96 -3.31 6.60
N PRO A 61 7.32 -3.79 7.69
CA PRO A 61 7.97 -4.67 8.66
C PRO A 61 8.58 -5.92 8.01
N LEU A 62 8.00 -6.42 6.91
CA LEU A 62 8.54 -7.54 6.14
C LEU A 62 9.89 -7.19 5.49
N THR A 63 10.09 -5.96 5.04
CA THR A 63 11.38 -5.48 4.50
C THR A 63 12.46 -5.54 5.59
N ILE A 64 12.13 -5.15 6.82
CA ILE A 64 13.06 -5.18 7.95
C ILE A 64 13.43 -6.61 8.32
N LEU A 65 12.46 -7.53 8.31
CA LEU A 65 12.72 -8.96 8.48
C LEU A 65 13.58 -9.52 7.34
N GLY A 66 13.38 -9.02 6.12
CA GLY A 66 14.13 -9.39 4.92
C GLY A 66 15.64 -9.14 5.04
N TYR A 67 16.05 -8.05 5.70
CA TYR A 67 17.47 -7.73 5.90
C TYR A 67 18.25 -8.78 6.71
N LYS A 68 17.56 -9.64 7.46
CA LYS A 68 18.22 -10.75 8.20
C LYS A 68 18.59 -11.93 7.30
N TYR A 69 18.08 -11.96 6.08
CA TYR A 69 18.24 -13.07 5.14
C TYR A 69 19.12 -12.73 3.93
N ILE A 70 19.59 -11.48 3.81
CA ILE A 70 20.41 -11.00 2.68
C ILE A 70 21.49 -10.04 3.19
N ASP A 71 22.73 -10.24 2.73
CA ASP A 71 23.87 -9.38 3.07
C ASP A 71 23.91 -8.08 2.25
N ASN A 72 23.46 -8.11 0.99
CA ASN A 72 23.40 -6.94 0.10
C ASN A 72 22.00 -6.75 -0.51
N PRO A 73 21.12 -5.98 0.13
CA PRO A 73 19.73 -5.81 -0.30
C PRO A 73 19.61 -4.85 -1.49
N GLU A 74 19.26 -5.38 -2.66
CA GLU A 74 18.88 -4.59 -3.83
C GLU A 74 17.48 -3.97 -3.70
N ILE A 75 17.16 -2.95 -4.51
CA ILE A 75 15.80 -2.38 -4.55
C ILE A 75 14.79 -3.44 -4.98
N GLY A 76 13.74 -3.64 -4.17
CA GLY A 76 12.70 -4.65 -4.41
C GLY A 76 13.13 -6.08 -4.10
N PHE A 77 14.20 -6.27 -3.31
CA PHE A 77 14.68 -7.61 -2.92
C PHE A 77 13.66 -8.42 -2.11
N ASP A 78 12.64 -7.79 -1.55
CA ASP A 78 11.68 -8.33 -0.60
C ASP A 78 10.27 -8.48 -1.19
N ILE A 79 10.10 -8.22 -2.49
CA ILE A 79 8.81 -8.27 -3.19
C ILE A 79 8.97 -8.76 -4.64
N PHE A 80 7.98 -9.45 -5.20
CA PHE A 80 7.98 -9.88 -6.61
C PHE A 80 7.45 -8.77 -7.52
N LEU A 81 8.16 -7.63 -7.56
CA LEU A 81 7.82 -6.49 -8.38
C LEU A 81 8.98 -6.09 -9.33
N PRO A 82 8.69 -5.47 -10.48
CA PRO A 82 9.73 -4.83 -11.30
C PRO A 82 10.49 -3.78 -10.47
N ARG A 83 11.82 -3.68 -10.65
CA ARG A 83 12.67 -2.77 -9.84
C ARG A 83 12.21 -1.32 -9.88
N TRP A 84 11.74 -0.85 -11.05
CA TRP A 84 11.24 0.52 -11.20
C TRP A 84 9.99 0.74 -10.35
N LEU A 85 9.07 -0.23 -10.32
CA LEU A 85 7.84 -0.13 -9.56
C LEU A 85 8.14 -0.20 -8.06
N ALA A 86 9.01 -1.11 -7.63
CA ALA A 86 9.46 -1.18 -6.24
C ALA A 86 10.14 0.12 -5.78
N LYS A 87 10.91 0.77 -6.65
CA LYS A 87 11.57 2.05 -6.36
C LYS A 87 10.59 3.20 -6.15
N TYR A 88 9.55 3.28 -6.98
CA TYR A 88 8.58 4.38 -6.96
C TYR A 88 7.29 4.04 -6.19
N ASN A 89 7.14 2.82 -5.67
CA ASN A 89 5.91 2.34 -5.05
C ASN A 89 5.42 3.28 -3.94
N GLN A 90 6.30 3.66 -3.01
CA GLN A 90 5.95 4.53 -1.89
C GLN A 90 5.50 5.93 -2.37
N LEU A 91 6.11 6.46 -3.42
CA LEU A 91 5.75 7.75 -4.00
C LEU A 91 4.42 7.68 -4.76
N ILE A 92 4.22 6.65 -5.59
CA ILE A 92 2.98 6.41 -6.33
C ILE A 92 1.81 6.24 -5.35
N TYR A 93 2.00 5.39 -4.35
CA TYR A 93 0.98 5.10 -3.36
C TYR A 93 0.67 6.31 -2.47
N GLY A 94 1.71 6.99 -1.96
CA GLY A 94 1.54 8.16 -1.10
C GLY A 94 0.88 9.34 -1.83
N SER A 95 1.29 9.63 -3.07
CA SER A 95 0.64 10.66 -3.90
C SER A 95 -0.79 10.27 -4.27
N GLY A 96 -1.03 9.01 -4.59
CA GLY A 96 -2.36 8.46 -4.84
C GLY A 96 -3.30 8.63 -3.64
N LEU A 97 -2.83 8.35 -2.43
CA LEU A 97 -3.61 8.50 -1.20
C LEU A 97 -4.05 9.96 -0.98
N ILE A 98 -3.17 10.92 -1.24
CA ILE A 98 -3.51 12.36 -1.17
C ILE A 98 -4.62 12.70 -2.17
N ILE A 99 -4.53 12.21 -3.42
CA ILE A 99 -5.55 12.43 -4.45
C ILE A 99 -6.90 11.85 -4.01
N VAL A 100 -6.89 10.63 -3.48
CA VAL A 100 -8.08 9.95 -2.94
C VAL A 100 -8.76 10.79 -1.84
N ILE A 101 -7.98 11.28 -0.87
CA ILE A 101 -8.51 12.12 0.22
C ILE A 101 -9.16 13.38 -0.34
N LEU A 102 -8.52 14.06 -1.31
CA LEU A 102 -9.08 15.24 -1.96
C LEU A 102 -10.40 14.94 -2.69
N ILE A 103 -10.49 13.82 -3.40
CA ILE A 103 -11.72 13.38 -4.08
C ILE A 103 -12.83 13.16 -3.05
N ILE A 104 -12.56 12.46 -1.95
CA ILE A 104 -13.55 12.19 -0.90
C ILE A 104 -14.03 13.49 -0.26
N ILE A 105 -13.12 14.41 0.10
CA ILE A 105 -13.46 15.72 0.67
C ILE A 105 -14.34 16.51 -0.30
N TYR A 106 -13.96 16.58 -1.58
CA TYR A 106 -14.74 17.26 -2.61
C TYR A 106 -16.16 16.67 -2.73
N ARG A 107 -16.30 15.34 -2.71
CA ARG A 107 -17.61 14.67 -2.74
C ARG A 107 -18.44 14.99 -1.50
N MET A 108 -17.84 14.96 -0.31
CA MET A 108 -18.54 15.33 0.93
C MET A 108 -19.04 16.77 0.90
N THR A 109 -18.28 17.72 0.33
CA THR A 109 -18.73 19.11 0.20
C THR A 109 -19.89 19.31 -0.78
N LYS A 110 -20.07 18.39 -1.73
CA LYS A 110 -21.09 18.47 -2.79
C LYS A 110 -22.36 17.67 -2.49
N ILE A 111 -22.29 16.76 -1.51
CA ILE A 111 -23.42 15.96 -1.02
C ILE A 111 -24.30 16.75 -0.03
N ARG A 112 -23.79 17.87 0.52
CA ARG A 112 -24.55 18.82 1.32
C ARG A 112 -25.34 19.77 0.43
#